data_AF-A0A5E4HMJ3-F1
#
_entry.id   AF-A0A5E4HMJ3-F1
#
_cell.length_a   1.000
_cell.length_b   1.000
_cell.length_c   1.000
_cell.angle_alpha   90.00
_cell.angle_beta   90.00
_cell.angle_gamma   90.00
#
_symmetry.space_group_name_H-M   'P 1'
#
loop_
_entity.id
_entity.type
_entity.pdbx_description
1 polymer ?
#
loop_
_entity_poly.entity_id
_entity_poly.type
_entity_poly.pdbx_seq_one_letter_code
_entity_poly.pdbx_strand_id
1 'polypeptide(L)'
;MAPQRTTGLLALALLSLILAFTLLHAGYAAAYSQAGNDTCACGNGDTSLGGSATNACLDCSGALGDSTHCATLVWYSGSVPVSNYSGNCIDQRFFSERTFDCGGNTLRGSGSGYGIYLPTRTGVIVQNCVIERFTTGIWLTGSQNCRLENNTLLNHTSYGIYMRDGQNNTLAHNTVLYSSYGIFVNSTAFTFTSGNVIFGNTVNYSAYNGMTFLGTTASGNNLTGNTFCANNQAASTWLDISSDANNTGNNNTCDTVYNWTDEGRSLGCSSPCSISPFQTSLYTGWNLIVLSLNV
;
A
#
# COMPACT_ATOMS: atom_id res chain seq x y z
N MET A 1 80.71 43.52 28.32
CA MET A 1 80.79 42.30 27.49
C MET A 1 79.80 42.44 26.36
N ALA A 2 80.32 42.62 25.15
CA ALA A 2 79.63 42.56 23.86
C ALA A 2 79.43 41.06 23.46
N PRO A 3 78.87 40.70 22.29
CA PRO A 3 77.62 41.13 21.64
C PRO A 3 76.92 39.99 20.82
N GLN A 4 75.93 40.36 19.98
CA GLN A 4 75.56 39.74 18.68
C GLN A 4 74.80 38.39 18.69
N ARG A 5 73.82 38.12 17.82
CA ARG A 5 73.80 38.34 16.36
C ARG A 5 72.41 38.66 15.78
N THR A 6 72.43 39.68 14.94
CA THR A 6 71.61 39.96 13.76
C THR A 6 71.73 38.88 12.67
N THR A 7 70.65 38.66 11.90
CA THR A 7 70.58 38.49 10.41
C THR A 7 69.19 37.99 10.04
N GLY A 8 68.40 38.52 9.10
CA GLY A 8 68.57 39.62 8.16
C GLY A 8 67.25 39.83 7.38
N LEU A 9 66.94 41.08 7.06
CA LEU A 9 66.01 41.46 6.00
C LEU A 9 66.62 41.10 4.64
N LEU A 10 65.85 40.49 3.75
CA LEU A 10 65.97 40.74 2.30
C LEU A 10 64.64 40.39 1.61
N ALA A 11 63.97 41.44 1.17
CA ALA A 11 62.86 41.40 0.24
C ALA A 11 63.34 41.00 -1.16
N LEU A 12 62.53 40.26 -1.93
CA LEU A 12 62.38 40.49 -3.37
C LEU A 12 61.10 39.82 -3.89
N ALA A 13 60.27 40.63 -4.54
CA ALA A 13 59.01 40.28 -5.18
C ALA A 13 59.22 39.70 -6.60
N LEU A 14 58.10 39.32 -7.23
CA LEU A 14 57.88 38.82 -8.61
C LEU A 14 58.04 37.29 -8.75
N LEU A 15 57.09 36.52 -9.30
CA LEU A 15 56.26 36.74 -10.50
C LEU A 15 55.00 35.82 -10.50
N SER A 16 53.86 36.38 -10.92
CA SER A 16 52.67 35.77 -11.53
C SER A 16 52.51 34.24 -11.63
N LEU A 17 51.40 33.72 -11.09
CA LEU A 17 50.61 32.72 -11.81
C LEU A 17 49.11 32.92 -11.53
N ILE A 18 48.47 33.69 -12.40
CA ILE A 18 47.02 33.70 -12.57
C ILE A 18 46.68 32.32 -13.14
N LEU A 19 46.22 31.39 -12.30
CA LEU A 19 45.55 30.20 -12.81
C LEU A 19 44.11 30.59 -13.13
N ALA A 20 43.90 30.97 -14.39
CA ALA A 20 42.59 30.97 -15.01
C ALA A 20 42.07 29.53 -15.02
N PHE A 21 41.32 29.13 -13.99
CA PHE A 21 40.45 27.98 -14.09
C PHE A 21 39.13 28.43 -14.73
N THR A 22 39.14 28.54 -16.05
CA THR A 22 37.92 28.31 -16.83
C THR A 22 37.70 26.79 -16.87
N LEU A 23 37.20 26.24 -15.76
CA LEU A 23 36.47 24.97 -15.81
C LEU A 23 35.01 25.33 -16.01
N LEU A 24 34.56 24.98 -17.22
CA LEU A 24 33.22 24.96 -17.77
C LEU A 24 32.12 25.48 -16.85
N HIS A 25 31.33 26.41 -17.40
CA HIS A 25 29.90 26.40 -17.17
C HIS A 25 29.36 24.98 -17.44
N ALA A 26 29.43 24.09 -16.46
CA ALA A 26 28.34 23.16 -16.27
C ALA A 26 27.18 24.09 -15.95
N GLY A 27 26.32 24.28 -16.95
CA GLY A 27 25.23 25.22 -16.86
C GLY A 27 24.56 25.07 -15.50
N TYR A 28 24.56 26.15 -14.73
CA TYR A 28 23.49 26.38 -13.77
C TYR A 28 22.22 26.61 -14.60
N ALA A 29 21.76 25.55 -15.24
CA ALA A 29 20.39 25.45 -15.68
C ALA A 29 19.61 25.14 -14.40
N ALA A 30 19.17 26.22 -13.75
CA ALA A 30 18.07 26.17 -12.82
C ALA A 30 16.90 25.50 -13.54
N ALA A 31 16.69 24.21 -13.28
CA ALA A 31 15.58 23.45 -13.84
C ALA A 31 15.23 22.26 -12.95
N TYR A 32 14.89 22.52 -11.69
CA TYR A 32 13.92 21.71 -10.94
C TYR A 32 13.38 22.56 -9.78
N SER A 33 12.06 22.71 -9.68
CA SER A 33 11.43 23.80 -8.95
C SER A 33 11.67 23.73 -7.43
N GLN A 34 12.21 24.80 -6.83
CA GLN A 34 12.27 25.04 -5.38
C GLN A 34 10.88 25.31 -4.75
N ALA A 35 9.92 24.44 -5.02
CA ALA A 35 8.59 24.49 -4.41
C ALA A 35 8.02 23.09 -4.10
N GLY A 36 8.81 22.03 -4.24
CA GLY A 36 8.41 20.67 -3.90
C GLY A 36 8.47 20.47 -2.39
N ASN A 37 7.33 20.62 -1.71
CA ASN A 37 7.18 20.06 -0.36
C ASN A 37 7.42 18.55 -0.43
N ASP A 38 8.14 18.02 0.56
CA ASP A 38 8.56 16.63 0.83
C ASP A 38 7.43 15.58 0.81
N THR A 39 6.60 15.57 -0.24
CA THR A 39 5.33 14.85 -0.29
C THR A 39 5.59 13.37 -0.44
N CYS A 40 6.38 12.97 -1.45
CA CYS A 40 6.98 11.65 -1.51
C CYS A 40 8.50 11.72 -1.53
N ALA A 41 9.11 11.32 -0.42
CA ALA A 41 10.54 11.35 -0.21
C ALA A 41 11.18 10.01 -0.55
N CYS A 42 12.29 10.06 -1.28
CA CYS A 42 13.11 8.87 -1.53
C CYS A 42 14.05 8.70 -0.35
N GLY A 43 14.01 7.55 0.32
CA GLY A 43 14.63 7.31 1.63
C GLY A 43 16.16 7.41 1.70
N ASN A 44 16.82 8.00 0.70
CA ASN A 44 18.27 8.27 0.64
C ASN A 44 18.65 9.68 1.14
N GLY A 45 17.69 10.55 1.47
CA GLY A 45 17.95 11.90 1.98
C GLY A 45 18.41 12.91 0.93
N ASP A 46 18.36 12.55 -0.35
CA ASP A 46 18.75 13.39 -1.50
C ASP A 46 17.52 14.12 -2.09
N THR A 47 16.65 14.63 -1.21
CA THR A 47 15.33 15.16 -1.55
C THR A 47 15.41 16.57 -2.11
N SER A 48 15.93 16.70 -3.34
CA SER A 48 15.72 17.89 -4.17
C SER A 48 14.86 17.58 -5.40
N LEU A 49 13.88 16.68 -5.25
CA LEU A 49 12.97 16.30 -6.32
C LEU A 49 11.62 17.01 -6.14
N GLY A 50 11.41 18.03 -6.98
CA GLY A 50 10.14 18.69 -7.19
C GLY A 50 9.09 17.77 -7.81
N GLY A 51 8.16 17.33 -6.96
CA GLY A 51 6.84 16.88 -7.36
C GLY A 51 5.87 18.04 -7.59
N SER A 52 4.69 17.72 -8.12
CA SER A 52 3.56 18.64 -8.07
C SER A 52 3.18 18.88 -6.60
N ALA A 53 3.38 20.10 -6.10
CA ALA A 53 2.96 20.52 -4.76
C ALA A 53 1.42 20.42 -4.53
N THR A 54 0.66 19.99 -5.55
CA THR A 54 -0.79 19.89 -5.51
C THR A 54 -1.31 18.47 -5.75
N ASN A 55 -0.46 17.50 -6.13
CA ASN A 55 -0.89 16.13 -6.42
C ASN A 55 0.12 15.08 -5.94
N ALA A 56 -0.07 14.63 -4.70
CA ALA A 56 0.73 13.59 -4.07
C ALA A 56 0.68 12.24 -4.82
N CYS A 57 -0.46 11.87 -5.41
CA CYS A 57 -0.56 10.62 -6.17
C CYS A 57 0.40 10.60 -7.37
N LEU A 58 0.48 11.71 -8.11
CA LEU A 58 1.39 11.87 -9.24
C LEU A 58 2.85 11.89 -8.78
N ASP A 59 3.14 12.59 -7.68
CA ASP A 59 4.48 12.70 -7.12
C ASP A 59 5.02 11.36 -6.63
N CYS A 60 4.27 10.68 -5.77
CA CYS A 60 4.61 9.35 -5.26
C CYS A 60 4.76 8.31 -6.36
N SER A 61 3.86 8.36 -7.33
CA SER A 61 3.97 7.59 -8.56
C SER A 61 5.30 7.85 -9.28
N GLY A 62 5.65 9.12 -9.52
CA GLY A 62 6.91 9.51 -10.15
C GLY A 62 8.14 9.01 -9.38
N ALA A 63 8.16 9.20 -8.06
CA ALA A 63 9.22 8.74 -7.17
C ALA A 63 9.40 7.20 -7.23
N LEU A 64 8.31 6.44 -7.26
CA LEU A 64 8.37 4.98 -7.38
C LEU A 64 8.96 4.54 -8.73
N GLY A 65 8.65 5.27 -9.80
CA GLY A 65 9.16 5.02 -11.15
C GLY A 65 10.58 5.51 -11.41
N ASP A 66 11.15 6.36 -10.55
CA ASP A 66 12.49 6.90 -10.72
C ASP A 66 13.56 5.92 -10.21
N SER A 67 14.15 5.15 -11.12
CA SER A 67 15.25 4.24 -10.78
C SER A 67 16.62 4.91 -10.70
N THR A 68 16.72 6.18 -11.08
CA THR A 68 17.97 6.95 -11.14
C THR A 68 18.26 7.70 -9.85
N HIS A 69 17.23 8.24 -9.21
CA HIS A 69 17.36 9.09 -8.02
C HIS A 69 16.63 8.51 -6.80
N CYS A 70 15.66 7.62 -7.01
CA CYS A 70 14.93 6.97 -5.94
C CYS A 70 15.36 5.51 -5.79
N ALA A 71 15.88 5.21 -4.59
CA ALA A 71 16.32 3.89 -4.21
C ALA A 71 15.11 2.94 -4.01
N THR A 72 15.25 1.98 -3.10
CA THR A 72 14.21 0.97 -2.85
C THR A 72 13.01 1.50 -2.09
N LEU A 73 13.13 2.57 -1.29
CA LEU A 73 12.06 3.10 -0.43
C LEU A 73 11.56 4.47 -0.90
N VAL A 74 10.25 4.58 -1.08
CA VAL A 74 9.50 5.83 -1.24
C VAL A 74 8.56 5.99 -0.06
N TRP A 75 8.69 7.11 0.64
CA TRP A 75 7.91 7.45 1.82
C TRP A 75 6.91 8.57 1.50
N TYR A 76 5.62 8.33 1.65
CA TYR A 76 4.59 9.36 1.55
C TYR A 76 4.41 10.05 2.90
N SER A 77 4.76 11.34 2.97
CA SER A 77 4.74 12.13 4.21
C SER A 77 3.36 12.64 4.60
N GLY A 78 2.40 12.67 3.66
CA GLY A 78 1.08 13.27 3.89
C GLY A 78 1.05 14.79 3.83
N SER A 79 2.17 15.47 3.52
CA SER A 79 2.24 16.95 3.49
C SER A 79 1.29 17.57 2.49
N VAL A 80 1.06 16.89 1.36
CA VAL A 80 -0.02 17.21 0.41
C VAL A 80 -1.08 16.10 0.55
N PRO A 81 -2.28 16.43 1.05
CA PRO A 81 -3.32 15.42 1.27
C PRO A 81 -3.86 14.90 -0.06
N VAL A 82 -4.05 13.59 -0.17
CA VAL A 82 -4.83 13.00 -1.26
C VAL A 82 -6.29 12.95 -0.83
N SER A 83 -7.12 13.83 -1.40
CA SER A 83 -8.54 13.90 -1.09
C SER A 83 -9.41 13.92 -2.34
N ASN A 84 -10.45 13.09 -2.36
CA ASN A 84 -11.43 13.02 -3.45
C ASN A 84 -10.77 12.79 -4.84
N TYR A 85 -9.71 11.98 -4.86
CA TYR A 85 -8.92 11.75 -6.07
C TYR A 85 -9.72 10.97 -7.12
N SER A 86 -9.71 11.44 -8.36
CA SER A 86 -10.41 10.80 -9.48
C SER A 86 -9.47 9.98 -10.33
N GLY A 87 -9.84 8.73 -10.63
CA GLY A 87 -8.98 7.80 -11.36
C GLY A 87 -7.98 7.08 -10.45
N ASN A 88 -6.86 6.63 -11.03
CA ASN A 88 -5.87 5.84 -10.29
C ASN A 88 -4.88 6.75 -9.57
N CYS A 89 -4.62 6.49 -8.28
CA CYS A 89 -3.69 7.31 -7.50
C CYS A 89 -2.24 6.86 -7.70
N ILE A 90 -1.83 5.72 -7.12
CA ILE A 90 -0.50 5.17 -7.36
C ILE A 90 -0.56 4.27 -8.59
N ASP A 91 -0.12 4.86 -9.71
CA ASP A 91 -0.20 4.27 -11.04
C ASP A 91 1.00 4.71 -11.87
N GLN A 92 2.05 3.87 -11.88
CA GLN A 92 3.13 3.97 -12.86
C GLN A 92 3.50 2.59 -13.38
N ARG A 93 3.75 2.54 -14.68
CA ARG A 93 3.90 1.31 -15.45
C ARG A 93 5.28 0.63 -15.29
N PHE A 94 6.18 1.10 -14.42
CA PHE A 94 7.58 0.63 -14.42
C PHE A 94 8.28 0.61 -13.05
N PHE A 95 7.67 0.09 -11.98
CA PHE A 95 8.42 -0.14 -10.73
C PHE A 95 8.27 -1.55 -10.17
N SER A 96 9.39 -2.19 -9.85
CA SER A 96 9.52 -3.48 -9.16
C SER A 96 10.63 -3.34 -8.12
N GLU A 97 10.63 -4.19 -7.10
CA GLU A 97 11.62 -4.14 -6.01
C GLU A 97 11.63 -2.76 -5.32
N ARG A 98 10.42 -2.23 -5.06
CA ARG A 98 10.18 -0.95 -4.41
C ARG A 98 9.28 -1.11 -3.20
N THR A 99 9.55 -0.34 -2.17
CA THR A 99 8.70 -0.17 -0.99
C THR A 99 8.01 1.18 -1.10
N PHE A 100 6.69 1.17 -1.06
CA PHE A 100 5.86 2.34 -0.85
C PHE A 100 5.32 2.30 0.56
N ASP A 101 5.81 3.20 1.41
CA ASP A 101 5.38 3.32 2.80
C ASP A 101 4.63 4.64 2.98
N CYS A 102 3.38 4.56 3.41
CA CYS A 102 2.56 5.75 3.64
C CYS A 102 2.68 6.32 5.05
N GLY A 103 3.34 5.65 6.00
CA GLY A 103 3.47 6.15 7.36
C GLY A 103 2.14 6.39 8.09
N GLY A 104 1.06 5.71 7.70
CA GLY A 104 -0.30 5.92 8.19
C GLY A 104 -1.10 6.96 7.42
N ASN A 105 -0.53 7.61 6.41
CA ASN A 105 -1.21 8.66 5.64
C ASN A 105 -2.27 8.10 4.68
N THR A 106 -3.22 8.97 4.33
CA THR A 106 -4.43 8.58 3.59
C THR A 106 -4.34 8.89 2.10
N LEU A 107 -4.65 7.90 1.28
CA LEU A 107 -5.02 8.02 -0.13
C LEU A 107 -6.54 7.96 -0.22
N ARG A 108 -7.23 9.09 -0.43
CA ARG A 108 -8.70 9.12 -0.51
C ARG A 108 -9.20 9.46 -1.92
N GLY A 109 -9.88 8.50 -2.54
CA GLY A 109 -10.50 8.62 -3.85
C GLY A 109 -11.90 9.24 -3.85
N SER A 110 -12.45 9.41 -5.04
CA SER A 110 -13.80 9.92 -5.31
C SER A 110 -14.87 8.83 -5.52
N GLY A 111 -14.49 7.56 -5.40
CA GLY A 111 -15.29 6.37 -5.74
C GLY A 111 -14.94 5.75 -7.10
N SER A 112 -13.92 6.29 -7.78
CA SER A 112 -13.46 5.85 -9.10
C SER A 112 -12.01 5.32 -9.05
N GLY A 113 -11.63 4.51 -10.03
CA GLY A 113 -10.24 4.06 -10.23
C GLY A 113 -9.68 3.18 -9.11
N TYR A 114 -8.35 3.09 -9.07
CA TYR A 114 -7.60 2.25 -8.13
C TYR A 114 -6.77 3.11 -7.18
N GLY A 115 -6.77 2.78 -5.89
CA GLY A 115 -5.89 3.44 -4.92
C GLY A 115 -4.43 3.16 -5.25
N ILE A 116 -4.10 1.88 -5.37
CA ILE A 116 -2.78 1.41 -5.79
C ILE A 116 -2.94 0.32 -6.84
N TYR A 117 -2.29 0.48 -7.98
CA TYR A 117 -2.35 -0.47 -9.09
C TYR A 117 -0.97 -1.06 -9.40
N LEU A 118 -0.86 -2.38 -9.28
CA LEU A 118 0.39 -3.14 -9.49
C LEU A 118 0.20 -4.16 -10.62
N PRO A 119 0.30 -3.75 -11.90
CA PRO A 119 0.23 -4.67 -13.04
C PRO A 119 1.59 -5.24 -13.40
N THR A 120 1.76 -6.56 -13.35
CA THR A 120 2.98 -7.29 -13.72
C THR A 120 4.22 -6.75 -13.00
N ARG A 121 4.12 -6.60 -11.69
CA ARG A 121 5.20 -6.12 -10.80
C ARG A 121 5.80 -7.27 -10.01
N THR A 122 7.07 -7.12 -9.63
CA THR A 122 7.75 -8.10 -8.77
C THR A 122 8.33 -7.40 -7.55
N GLY A 123 8.24 -8.03 -6.37
CA GLY A 123 8.95 -7.56 -5.17
C GLY A 123 8.50 -6.19 -4.66
N VAL A 124 7.30 -5.73 -5.01
CA VAL A 124 6.77 -4.47 -4.49
C VAL A 124 6.21 -4.68 -3.09
N ILE A 125 6.60 -3.82 -2.15
CA ILE A 125 6.07 -3.75 -0.80
C ILE A 125 5.19 -2.51 -0.69
N VAL A 126 3.96 -2.66 -0.25
CA VAL A 126 3.05 -1.56 0.08
C VAL A 126 2.69 -1.68 1.54
N GLN A 127 2.99 -0.65 2.33
CA GLN A 127 2.79 -0.73 3.77
C GLN A 127 2.29 0.55 4.43
N ASN A 128 1.60 0.36 5.54
CA ASN A 128 1.12 1.43 6.43
C ASN A 128 0.26 2.48 5.70
N CYS A 129 -0.47 2.10 4.64
CA CYS A 129 -1.34 3.01 3.91
C CYS A 129 -2.78 2.95 4.39
N VAL A 130 -3.43 4.11 4.52
CA VAL A 130 -4.89 4.20 4.64
C VAL A 130 -5.45 4.52 3.25
N ILE A 131 -6.21 3.61 2.66
CA ILE A 131 -6.71 3.73 1.29
C ILE A 131 -8.23 3.73 1.33
N GLU A 132 -8.85 4.79 0.80
CA GLU A 132 -10.29 4.98 0.96
C GLU A 132 -10.98 5.34 -0.35
N ARG A 133 -12.22 4.89 -0.53
CA ARG A 133 -13.14 5.43 -1.55
C ARG A 133 -12.59 5.38 -2.98
N PHE A 134 -11.95 4.28 -3.35
CA PHE A 134 -11.67 3.93 -4.75
C PHE A 134 -12.64 2.86 -5.23
N THR A 135 -12.69 2.58 -6.54
CA THR A 135 -13.40 1.39 -7.03
C THR A 135 -12.74 0.12 -6.50
N THR A 136 -11.41 0.05 -6.58
CA THR A 136 -10.61 -0.98 -5.93
C THR A 136 -9.55 -0.31 -5.07
N GLY A 137 -9.37 -0.75 -3.83
CA GLY A 137 -8.33 -0.20 -2.95
C GLY A 137 -6.94 -0.51 -3.47
N ILE A 138 -6.58 -1.79 -3.51
CA ILE A 138 -5.31 -2.27 -4.10
C ILE A 138 -5.61 -3.36 -5.13
N TRP A 139 -5.04 -3.22 -6.33
CA TRP A 139 -5.16 -4.23 -7.38
C TRP A 139 -3.80 -4.75 -7.84
N LEU A 140 -3.59 -6.06 -7.70
CA LEU A 140 -2.46 -6.81 -8.26
C LEU A 140 -2.95 -7.65 -9.44
N THR A 141 -2.35 -7.47 -10.62
CA THR A 141 -2.63 -8.32 -11.79
C THR A 141 -1.35 -8.82 -12.41
N GLY A 142 -1.12 -10.13 -12.49
CA GLY A 142 0.13 -10.69 -13.03
C GLY A 142 1.37 -10.45 -12.15
N SER A 143 1.19 -9.98 -10.91
CA SER A 143 2.28 -9.58 -10.03
C SER A 143 2.77 -10.72 -9.13
N GLN A 144 4.05 -10.70 -8.79
CA GLN A 144 4.71 -11.78 -8.08
C GLN A 144 5.57 -11.30 -6.91
N ASN A 145 5.69 -12.11 -5.86
CA ASN A 145 6.56 -11.81 -4.71
C ASN A 145 6.31 -10.42 -4.07
N CYS A 146 5.12 -9.84 -4.26
CA CYS A 146 4.75 -8.56 -3.67
C CYS A 146 4.21 -8.76 -2.25
N ARG A 147 4.34 -7.74 -1.40
CA ARG A 147 3.87 -7.76 -0.01
C ARG A 147 2.96 -6.57 0.24
N LEU A 148 1.76 -6.83 0.76
CA LEU A 148 0.86 -5.80 1.27
C LEU A 148 0.77 -5.97 2.78
N GLU A 149 1.26 -4.99 3.54
CA GLU A 149 1.45 -5.14 4.99
C GLU A 149 0.85 -3.96 5.78
N ASN A 150 0.06 -4.25 6.81
CA ASN A 150 -0.45 -3.24 7.74
C ASN A 150 -1.22 -2.10 7.04
N ASN A 151 -1.88 -2.37 5.92
CA ASN A 151 -2.71 -1.36 5.24
C ASN A 151 -4.14 -1.39 5.76
N THR A 152 -4.80 -0.23 5.78
CA THR A 152 -6.21 -0.08 6.12
C THR A 152 -6.99 0.37 4.88
N LEU A 153 -7.93 -0.44 4.41
CA LEU A 153 -8.70 -0.23 3.19
C LEU A 153 -10.18 -0.04 3.52
N LEU A 154 -10.77 1.10 3.15
CA LEU A 154 -12.09 1.52 3.62
C LEU A 154 -13.02 1.99 2.48
N ASN A 155 -14.27 1.51 2.52
CA ASN A 155 -15.36 2.05 1.69
C ASN A 155 -15.10 2.00 0.17
N HIS A 156 -14.61 0.87 -0.34
CA HIS A 156 -14.39 0.67 -1.77
C HIS A 156 -15.66 0.20 -2.48
N THR A 157 -15.96 0.77 -3.65
CA THR A 157 -17.22 0.47 -4.34
C THR A 157 -17.24 -0.91 -5.00
N SER A 158 -16.08 -1.55 -5.18
CA SER A 158 -15.97 -2.92 -5.72
C SER A 158 -15.12 -3.85 -4.82
N TYR A 159 -13.82 -3.67 -4.77
CA TYR A 159 -12.92 -4.60 -4.04
C TYR A 159 -12.06 -3.83 -3.05
N GLY A 160 -11.87 -4.36 -1.84
CA GLY A 160 -10.81 -3.89 -0.96
C GLY A 160 -9.45 -4.20 -1.58
N ILE A 161 -9.13 -5.49 -1.67
CA ILE A 161 -7.94 -6.00 -2.35
C ILE A 161 -8.38 -6.95 -3.46
N TYR A 162 -7.89 -6.73 -4.68
CA TYR A 162 -8.09 -7.64 -5.80
C TYR A 162 -6.73 -8.20 -6.26
N MET A 163 -6.64 -9.52 -6.35
CA MET A 163 -5.50 -10.23 -6.90
C MET A 163 -5.95 -11.09 -8.07
N ARG A 164 -5.29 -10.92 -9.22
CA ARG A 164 -5.54 -11.73 -10.41
C ARG A 164 -4.24 -12.19 -11.06
N ASP A 165 -4.16 -13.47 -11.42
CA ASP A 165 -3.02 -14.06 -12.15
C ASP A 165 -1.66 -13.85 -11.43
N GLY A 166 -1.68 -13.74 -10.10
CA GLY A 166 -0.52 -13.38 -9.28
C GLY A 166 0.02 -14.55 -8.46
N GLN A 167 1.34 -14.59 -8.23
CA GLN A 167 1.97 -15.73 -7.56
C GLN A 167 2.89 -15.31 -6.42
N ASN A 168 2.93 -16.12 -5.35
CA ASN A 168 3.85 -15.93 -4.23
C ASN A 168 3.77 -14.55 -3.56
N ASN A 169 2.61 -13.89 -3.62
CA ASN A 169 2.39 -12.62 -2.94
C ASN A 169 1.98 -12.86 -1.49
N THR A 170 2.26 -11.90 -0.62
CA THR A 170 1.92 -11.94 0.79
C THR A 170 0.98 -10.80 1.16
N LEU A 171 -0.14 -11.13 1.79
CA LEU A 171 -1.08 -10.17 2.38
C LEU A 171 -1.05 -10.38 3.89
N ALA A 172 -0.43 -9.47 4.61
CA ALA A 172 -0.19 -9.58 6.04
C ALA A 172 -0.85 -8.43 6.81
N HIS A 173 -1.65 -8.76 7.83
CA HIS A 173 -2.11 -7.77 8.81
C HIS A 173 -2.85 -6.57 8.21
N ASN A 174 -3.50 -6.73 7.06
CA ASN A 174 -4.31 -5.68 6.46
C ASN A 174 -5.70 -5.68 7.09
N THR A 175 -6.30 -4.49 7.20
CA THR A 175 -7.67 -4.29 7.63
C THR A 175 -8.50 -3.81 6.44
N VAL A 176 -9.52 -4.56 6.03
CA VAL A 176 -10.43 -4.21 4.93
C VAL A 176 -11.85 -4.10 5.48
N LEU A 177 -12.47 -2.92 5.35
CA LEU A 177 -13.82 -2.67 5.87
C LEU A 177 -14.73 -2.04 4.81
N TYR A 178 -16.01 -2.41 4.82
CA TYR A 178 -17.07 -1.76 4.06
C TYR A 178 -16.82 -1.69 2.54
N SER A 179 -16.23 -2.75 1.97
CA SER A 179 -16.04 -2.87 0.52
C SER A 179 -17.12 -3.78 -0.08
N SER A 180 -17.42 -3.71 -1.39
CA SER A 180 -18.41 -4.65 -1.96
C SER A 180 -17.93 -6.10 -1.81
N TYR A 181 -16.68 -6.39 -2.13
CA TYR A 181 -15.96 -7.60 -1.74
C TYR A 181 -14.72 -7.21 -0.93
N GLY A 182 -14.37 -8.01 0.07
CA GLY A 182 -13.20 -7.77 0.90
C GLY A 182 -11.88 -8.03 0.17
N ILE A 183 -11.43 -9.29 0.20
CA ILE A 183 -10.28 -9.79 -0.56
C ILE A 183 -10.80 -10.74 -1.64
N PHE A 184 -10.43 -10.46 -2.89
CA PHE A 184 -10.85 -11.25 -4.04
C PHE A 184 -9.62 -11.77 -4.78
N VAL A 185 -9.51 -13.09 -4.90
CA VAL A 185 -8.45 -13.79 -5.59
C VAL A 185 -9.07 -14.51 -6.78
N ASN A 186 -8.62 -14.20 -7.98
CA ASN A 186 -9.20 -14.70 -9.22
C ASN A 186 -8.12 -15.20 -10.16
N SER A 187 -8.42 -16.20 -10.97
CA SER A 187 -7.53 -16.65 -12.02
C SER A 187 -8.30 -16.88 -13.32
N THR A 188 -7.68 -16.61 -14.45
CA THR A 188 -8.26 -16.95 -15.76
C THR A 188 -7.95 -18.41 -16.14
N ALA A 189 -8.61 -18.94 -17.18
CA ALA A 189 -8.49 -20.35 -17.58
C ALA A 189 -7.07 -20.79 -17.98
N PHE A 190 -6.17 -19.86 -18.30
CA PHE A 190 -4.81 -20.13 -18.77
C PHE A 190 -3.72 -19.56 -17.85
N THR A 191 -4.10 -19.06 -16.69
CA THR A 191 -3.21 -18.46 -15.70
C THR A 191 -3.46 -19.09 -14.34
N PHE A 192 -2.55 -18.86 -13.41
CA PHE A 192 -2.64 -19.34 -12.03
C PHE A 192 -2.53 -18.17 -11.07
N THR A 193 -3.34 -18.24 -10.01
CA THR A 193 -3.16 -17.38 -8.84
C THR A 193 -2.89 -18.28 -7.65
N SER A 194 -1.60 -18.53 -7.40
CA SER A 194 -1.13 -19.63 -6.55
C SER A 194 0.09 -19.27 -5.70
N GLY A 195 0.30 -20.02 -4.63
CA GLY A 195 1.43 -19.80 -3.71
C GLY A 195 1.32 -18.52 -2.89
N ASN A 196 0.18 -17.83 -2.92
CA ASN A 196 0.00 -16.60 -2.16
C ASN A 196 -0.30 -16.94 -0.68
N VAL A 197 0.22 -16.12 0.23
CA VAL A 197 0.02 -16.27 1.67
C VAL A 197 -0.81 -15.10 2.17
N ILE A 198 -1.96 -15.39 2.75
CA ILE A 198 -2.91 -14.40 3.28
C ILE A 198 -3.03 -14.69 4.77
N PHE A 199 -2.45 -13.85 5.61
CA PHE A 199 -2.41 -14.11 7.05
C PHE A 199 -2.64 -12.88 7.93
N GLY A 200 -3.30 -13.11 9.07
CA GLY A 200 -3.52 -12.07 10.07
C GLY A 200 -4.37 -10.90 9.60
N ASN A 201 -5.09 -11.01 8.48
CA ASN A 201 -5.91 -9.93 7.95
C ASN A 201 -7.27 -9.89 8.66
N THR A 202 -7.85 -8.69 8.78
CA THR A 202 -9.20 -8.47 9.29
C THR A 202 -10.06 -7.92 8.16
N VAL A 203 -11.12 -8.63 7.79
CA VAL A 203 -11.97 -8.29 6.64
C VAL A 203 -13.44 -8.41 7.04
N ASN A 204 -14.07 -7.26 7.31
CA ASN A 204 -15.41 -7.23 7.89
C ASN A 204 -16.34 -6.30 7.14
N TYR A 205 -17.64 -6.52 7.29
CA TYR A 205 -18.69 -5.64 6.76
C TYR A 205 -18.65 -5.47 5.25
N SER A 206 -18.15 -6.47 4.52
CA SER A 206 -18.23 -6.46 3.06
C SER A 206 -19.68 -6.68 2.60
N ALA A 207 -20.10 -5.98 1.55
CA ALA A 207 -21.45 -6.13 1.01
C ALA A 207 -21.74 -7.57 0.54
N TYR A 208 -20.73 -8.20 -0.04
CA TYR A 208 -20.73 -9.57 -0.54
C TYR A 208 -19.73 -10.39 0.27
N ASN A 209 -18.93 -11.24 -0.40
CA ASN A 209 -18.00 -12.10 0.30
C ASN A 209 -16.87 -11.32 0.98
N GLY A 210 -16.46 -11.77 2.17
CA GLY A 210 -15.24 -11.30 2.83
C GLY A 210 -14.00 -11.76 2.08
N MET A 211 -13.90 -13.07 1.85
CA MET A 211 -12.86 -13.71 1.05
C MET A 211 -13.47 -14.49 -0.12
N THR A 212 -12.92 -14.29 -1.33
CA THR A 212 -13.26 -15.13 -2.49
C THR A 212 -12.00 -15.67 -3.16
N PHE A 213 -11.96 -16.98 -3.40
CA PHE A 213 -11.11 -17.60 -4.42
C PHE A 213 -11.99 -18.05 -5.59
N LEU A 214 -11.99 -17.27 -6.67
CA LEU A 214 -12.80 -17.54 -7.86
C LEU A 214 -11.98 -18.32 -8.90
N GLY A 215 -12.55 -19.42 -9.37
CA GLY A 215 -11.98 -20.28 -10.40
C GLY A 215 -11.02 -21.34 -9.87
N THR A 216 -11.01 -22.51 -10.51
CA THR A 216 -10.25 -23.69 -10.07
C THR A 216 -8.73 -23.49 -10.10
N THR A 217 -8.24 -22.51 -10.86
CA THR A 217 -6.81 -22.14 -10.97
C THR A 217 -6.36 -21.07 -9.96
N ALA A 218 -7.28 -20.55 -9.13
CA ALA A 218 -6.95 -19.76 -7.94
C ALA A 218 -6.65 -20.68 -6.72
N SER A 219 -5.81 -21.69 -6.94
CA SER A 219 -5.52 -22.79 -6.01
C SER A 219 -4.09 -22.77 -5.49
N GLY A 220 -3.84 -23.52 -4.41
CA GLY A 220 -2.53 -23.58 -3.75
C GLY A 220 -2.16 -22.30 -3.01
N ASN A 221 -3.15 -21.53 -2.56
CA ASN A 221 -2.95 -20.39 -1.67
C ASN A 221 -3.18 -20.80 -0.22
N ASN A 222 -2.52 -20.12 0.71
CA ASN A 222 -2.62 -20.37 2.14
C ASN A 222 -3.33 -19.20 2.85
N LEU A 223 -4.46 -19.46 3.49
CA LEU A 223 -5.25 -18.51 4.26
C LEU A 223 -5.19 -18.90 5.75
N THR A 224 -4.36 -18.22 6.54
CA THR A 224 -4.13 -18.61 7.95
C THR A 224 -4.29 -17.45 8.92
N GLY A 225 -5.02 -17.64 10.03
CA GLY A 225 -5.08 -16.66 11.12
C GLY A 225 -5.85 -15.38 10.77
N ASN A 226 -6.77 -15.43 9.81
CA ASN A 226 -7.52 -14.25 9.37
C ASN A 226 -8.90 -14.17 10.06
N THR A 227 -9.46 -12.97 10.12
CA THR A 227 -10.81 -12.72 10.62
C THR A 227 -11.69 -12.23 9.49
N PHE A 228 -12.71 -13.01 9.13
CA PHE A 228 -13.74 -12.67 8.15
C PHE A 228 -15.10 -12.68 8.83
N CYS A 229 -15.58 -11.52 9.26
CA CYS A 229 -16.78 -11.44 10.08
C CYS A 229 -17.76 -10.37 9.63
N ALA A 230 -19.04 -10.63 9.85
CA ALA A 230 -20.10 -9.70 9.47
C ALA A 230 -20.00 -9.27 7.99
N ASN A 231 -19.54 -10.15 7.10
CA ASN A 231 -19.64 -9.91 5.65
C ASN A 231 -21.08 -10.22 5.20
N ASN A 232 -21.32 -10.34 3.89
CA ASN A 232 -22.65 -10.68 3.37
C ASN A 232 -23.73 -9.64 3.75
N GLN A 233 -23.41 -8.35 3.65
CA GLN A 233 -24.31 -7.28 4.11
C GLN A 233 -25.42 -6.91 3.11
N ALA A 234 -25.29 -7.29 1.82
CA ALA A 234 -26.23 -6.92 0.76
C ALA A 234 -27.40 -7.91 0.58
N ALA A 235 -27.20 -9.18 0.87
CA ALA A 235 -28.20 -10.26 0.77
C ALA A 235 -27.80 -11.38 1.75
N SER A 236 -28.53 -12.49 1.85
CA SER A 236 -28.13 -13.62 2.72
C SER A 236 -27.43 -14.76 1.97
N THR A 237 -27.03 -14.56 0.71
CA THR A 237 -26.45 -15.61 -0.16
C THR A 237 -24.93 -15.56 -0.28
N TRP A 238 -24.30 -14.49 0.20
CA TRP A 238 -22.85 -14.34 0.25
C TRP A 238 -22.32 -14.86 1.58
N LEU A 239 -21.00 -14.86 1.73
CA LEU A 239 -20.32 -15.66 2.74
C LEU A 239 -19.13 -14.90 3.31
N ASP A 240 -18.66 -15.29 4.48
CA ASP A 240 -17.39 -14.78 4.98
C ASP A 240 -16.23 -15.31 4.14
N ILE A 241 -16.26 -16.60 3.75
CA ILE A 241 -15.25 -17.22 2.89
C ILE A 241 -15.89 -18.10 1.81
N SER A 242 -15.55 -17.86 0.54
CA SER A 242 -15.96 -18.68 -0.59
C SER A 242 -14.73 -19.13 -1.40
N SER A 243 -14.59 -20.43 -1.65
CA SER A 243 -13.46 -20.95 -2.44
C SER A 243 -13.92 -21.94 -3.51
N ASP A 244 -13.74 -21.61 -4.78
CA ASP A 244 -13.98 -22.53 -5.91
C ASP A 244 -12.75 -23.37 -6.26
N ALA A 245 -11.68 -23.23 -5.47
CA ALA A 245 -10.38 -23.85 -5.70
C ALA A 245 -9.86 -24.59 -4.45
N ASN A 246 -8.86 -25.43 -4.66
CA ASN A 246 -8.16 -26.14 -3.60
C ASN A 246 -7.14 -25.20 -2.94
N ASN A 247 -7.52 -24.62 -1.80
CA ASN A 247 -6.68 -23.75 -0.98
C ASN A 247 -6.57 -24.34 0.43
N THR A 248 -5.53 -23.95 1.16
CA THR A 248 -5.20 -24.49 2.49
C THR A 248 -5.11 -23.40 3.53
N GLY A 249 -5.05 -23.77 4.80
CA GLY A 249 -4.81 -22.85 5.91
C GLY A 249 -5.69 -23.15 7.11
N ASN A 250 -5.44 -22.46 8.22
CA ASN A 250 -6.07 -22.75 9.51
C ASN A 250 -6.19 -21.51 10.40
N ASN A 251 -6.77 -21.67 11.59
CA ASN A 251 -6.92 -20.61 12.58
C ASN A 251 -7.68 -19.37 12.08
N ASN A 252 -8.57 -19.53 11.10
CA ASN A 252 -9.40 -18.44 10.63
C ASN A 252 -10.63 -18.30 11.53
N THR A 253 -11.19 -17.09 11.58
CA THR A 253 -12.42 -16.75 12.27
C THR A 253 -13.49 -16.37 11.25
N CYS A 254 -14.60 -17.12 11.17
CA CYS A 254 -15.71 -16.85 10.27
C CYS A 254 -16.98 -17.64 10.65
N ASP A 255 -18.15 -17.21 10.18
CA ASP A 255 -19.42 -17.90 10.45
C ASP A 255 -19.97 -18.63 9.22
N THR A 256 -19.82 -18.04 8.03
CA THR A 256 -20.45 -18.54 6.80
C THR A 256 -19.40 -18.87 5.73
N VAL A 257 -19.46 -20.10 5.21
CA VAL A 257 -18.46 -20.57 4.24
C VAL A 257 -19.05 -21.36 3.08
N TYR A 258 -18.33 -21.38 1.95
CA TYR A 258 -18.55 -22.31 0.85
C TYR A 258 -17.23 -22.93 0.42
N ASN A 259 -17.20 -24.27 0.43
CA ASN A 259 -16.05 -25.08 0.04
C ASN A 259 -14.73 -24.62 0.69
N TRP A 260 -14.84 -24.21 1.95
CA TRP A 260 -13.73 -23.86 2.82
C TRP A 260 -13.83 -24.66 4.12
N THR A 261 -12.71 -25.18 4.59
CA THR A 261 -12.58 -25.80 5.91
C THR A 261 -11.13 -25.62 6.36
N ASP A 262 -10.95 -25.06 7.54
CA ASP A 262 -9.62 -24.93 8.14
C ASP A 262 -9.00 -26.32 8.36
N GLU A 263 -7.70 -26.43 8.13
CA GLU A 263 -6.97 -27.69 8.32
C GLU A 263 -7.17 -28.24 9.74
N GLY A 264 -7.42 -29.54 9.83
CA GLY A 264 -7.71 -30.21 11.10
C GLY A 264 -9.16 -30.07 11.58
N ARG A 265 -10.05 -29.44 10.81
CA ARG A 265 -11.49 -29.38 11.10
C ARG A 265 -12.33 -30.24 10.19
N SER A 266 -13.54 -30.53 10.64
CA SER A 266 -14.57 -31.21 9.84
C SER A 266 -15.38 -30.27 8.95
N LEU A 267 -15.48 -28.99 9.33
CA LEU A 267 -16.19 -27.95 8.57
C LEU A 267 -15.75 -26.55 9.00
N GLY A 268 -15.62 -25.64 8.04
CA GLY A 268 -15.52 -24.19 8.25
C GLY A 268 -14.30 -23.72 9.05
N CYS A 269 -14.42 -22.53 9.64
CA CYS A 269 -13.36 -21.86 10.37
C CYS A 269 -13.09 -22.42 11.77
N SER A 270 -11.91 -22.11 12.30
CA SER A 270 -11.47 -22.50 13.64
C SER A 270 -12.24 -21.82 14.77
N SER A 271 -12.65 -20.58 14.55
CA SER A 271 -13.37 -19.77 15.52
C SER A 271 -14.61 -19.13 14.89
N PRO A 272 -15.73 -19.02 15.61
CA PRO A 272 -16.87 -18.23 15.17
C PRO A 272 -16.61 -16.73 15.39
N CYS A 273 -17.34 -15.89 14.68
CA CYS A 273 -17.26 -14.44 14.84
C CYS A 273 -17.82 -13.97 16.19
N SER A 274 -17.18 -12.96 16.76
CA SER A 274 -17.61 -12.31 18.01
C SER A 274 -18.33 -10.98 17.79
N ILE A 275 -18.52 -10.56 16.53
CA ILE A 275 -19.16 -9.30 16.16
C ILE A 275 -20.47 -9.57 15.45
N SER A 276 -21.48 -8.73 15.72
CA SER A 276 -22.81 -8.85 15.09
C SER A 276 -22.77 -8.35 13.64
N PRO A 277 -23.49 -9.02 12.71
CA PRO A 277 -23.64 -8.57 11.32
C PRO A 277 -24.40 -7.25 11.17
N PHE A 278 -25.00 -6.72 12.24
CA PHE A 278 -25.72 -5.45 12.20
C PHE A 278 -24.94 -4.36 12.93
N GLN A 279 -24.52 -3.32 12.21
CA GLN A 279 -24.60 -1.99 12.80
C GLN A 279 -26.07 -1.64 12.94
N THR A 280 -26.50 -1.34 14.16
CA THR A 280 -27.81 -0.72 14.42
C THR A 280 -27.94 0.52 13.53
N SER A 281 -28.82 0.46 12.54
CA SER A 281 -29.34 1.68 11.93
C SER A 281 -30.08 2.44 13.03
N LEU A 282 -29.56 3.60 13.43
CA LEU A 282 -30.37 4.52 14.21
C LEU A 282 -31.51 4.97 13.30
N TYR A 283 -32.74 4.57 13.61
CA TYR A 283 -33.91 5.20 13.02
C TYR A 283 -33.80 6.71 13.23
N THR A 284 -34.17 7.50 12.23
CA THR A 284 -34.24 8.96 12.34
C THR A 284 -35.00 9.35 13.60
N GLY A 285 -34.31 10.00 14.55
CA GLY A 285 -34.87 10.39 15.86
C GLY A 285 -34.27 9.71 17.08
N TRP A 286 -33.37 8.72 16.93
CA TRP A 286 -32.69 8.09 18.07
C TRP A 286 -31.23 8.55 18.18
N ASN A 287 -30.85 9.08 19.35
CA ASN A 287 -29.45 9.40 19.70
C ASN A 287 -28.84 8.24 20.50
N LEU A 288 -27.58 7.92 20.23
CA LEU A 288 -26.81 6.94 21.00
C LEU A 288 -26.54 7.50 22.41
N ILE A 289 -27.17 6.93 23.44
CA ILE A 289 -26.80 7.20 24.83
C ILE A 289 -25.70 6.22 25.19
N VAL A 290 -24.48 6.73 25.41
CA VAL A 290 -23.41 5.95 26.03
C VAL A 290 -23.82 5.72 27.50
N LEU A 291 -24.17 4.48 27.83
CA LEU A 291 -24.30 4.07 29.24
C LEU A 291 -22.91 3.77 29.77
N SER A 292 -22.37 4.68 30.58
CA SER A 292 -21.22 4.38 31.43
C SER A 292 -21.64 3.34 32.47
N LEU A 293 -21.24 2.09 32.27
CA LEU A 293 -21.25 1.11 33.35
C LEU A 293 -20.10 1.46 34.30
N ASN A 294 -20.44 2.13 35.40
CA ASN A 294 -19.55 2.20 36.55
C ASN A 294 -19.53 0.80 37.16
N VAL A 295 -18.41 0.10 37.03
CA VAL A 295 -18.02 -1.01 37.90
C VAL A 295 -16.80 -0.57 38.67
#